data_AF-A0A937VG86-F1
#
_entry.id   AF-A0A937VG86-F1
#
_cell.length_a   1.000
_cell.length_b   1.000
_cell.length_c   1.000
_cell.angle_alpha   90.00
_cell.angle_beta   90.00
_cell.angle_gamma   90.00
#
_symmetry.space_group_name_H-M   'P 1'
#
loop_
_entity.id
_entity.type
_entity.pdbx_description
1 polymer ?
#
loop_
_entity_poly.entity_id
_entity_poly.type
_entity_poly.pdbx_seq_one_letter_code
_entity_poly.pdbx_strand_id
1 'polypeptide(L)'
;MARSTMTDLIALMRSWAQVGSTDYSLAGVTYWSDDQLQAVLDRHRTYVRREELAYIPERTGGTSYYYDYFSKYRHFELTDGGTAVFLVEDSNGDARATSTWTANYWDGYIRFTTDQVGTVLYLTGRSYDVHQAAAEVWRTKAANVSAYYSFSADGQRLDRSDWYRHCVAQAKYHEGQATPMMVNLVREDAPEWGERP
;
A
#
# COMPACT_ATOMS: atom_id res chain seq x y z
N MET A 1 -15.62 7.60 8.07
CA MET A 1 -15.27 8.48 6.95
C MET A 1 -13.83 8.18 6.55
N ALA A 2 -13.62 7.89 5.27
CA ALA A 2 -12.31 7.72 4.69
C ALA A 2 -11.51 9.03 4.77
N ARG A 3 -10.20 8.91 4.97
CA ARG A 3 -9.25 10.01 5.03
C ARG A 3 -9.07 10.58 3.62
N SER A 4 -9.03 11.91 3.52
CA SER A 4 -8.75 12.64 2.27
C SER A 4 -7.47 12.14 1.58
N THR A 5 -6.44 11.88 2.38
CA THR A 5 -5.12 11.38 1.95
C THR A 5 -5.13 9.99 1.33
N MET A 6 -6.20 9.21 1.50
CA MET A 6 -6.31 7.83 1.01
C MET A 6 -7.04 7.73 -0.34
N THR A 7 -7.55 8.85 -0.87
CA THR A 7 -8.40 8.90 -2.08
C THR A 7 -7.79 8.10 -3.25
N ASP A 8 -6.52 8.37 -3.54
CA ASP A 8 -5.79 7.76 -4.66
C ASP A 8 -5.61 6.24 -4.48
N LEU A 9 -5.22 5.80 -3.27
CA LEU A 9 -5.05 4.38 -2.94
C LEU A 9 -6.38 3.63 -2.98
N ILE A 10 -7.45 4.25 -2.50
CA ILE A 10 -8.81 3.70 -2.54
C ILE A 10 -9.27 3.56 -3.99
N ALA A 11 -9.05 4.57 -4.84
CA ALA A 11 -9.39 4.53 -6.25
C ALA A 11 -8.63 3.42 -7.00
N LEU A 12 -7.33 3.23 -6.72
CA LEU A 12 -6.56 2.13 -7.29
C LEU A 12 -7.09 0.78 -6.83
N MET A 13 -7.28 0.57 -5.52
CA MET A 13 -7.79 -0.69 -5.01
C MET A 13 -9.18 -0.99 -5.61
N ARG A 14 -10.00 0.03 -5.78
CA ARG A 14 -11.31 -0.08 -6.42
C ARG A 14 -11.20 -0.59 -7.86
N SER A 15 -10.25 -0.06 -8.63
CA SER A 15 -9.95 -0.50 -9.99
C SER A 15 -9.49 -1.96 -10.03
N TRP A 16 -8.54 -2.34 -9.16
CA TRP A 16 -7.97 -3.69 -9.14
C TRP A 16 -8.92 -4.76 -8.61
N ALA A 17 -9.71 -4.45 -7.58
CA ALA A 17 -10.71 -5.34 -7.04
C ALA A 17 -12.02 -5.36 -7.87
N GLN A 18 -12.14 -4.46 -8.85
CA GLN A 18 -13.34 -4.23 -9.66
C GLN A 18 -14.58 -4.13 -8.78
N VAL A 19 -14.58 -3.14 -7.88
CA VAL A 19 -15.68 -2.94 -6.93
C VAL A 19 -16.42 -1.62 -7.14
N GLY A 20 -17.73 -1.69 -7.35
CA GLY A 20 -18.63 -0.55 -7.26
C GLY A 20 -18.99 -0.21 -5.80
N SER A 21 -19.57 0.97 -5.59
CA SER A 21 -20.11 1.39 -4.30
C SER A 21 -21.38 0.64 -3.89
N THR A 22 -21.97 -0.15 -4.80
CA THR A 22 -23.23 -0.88 -4.60
C THR A 22 -23.19 -2.33 -5.08
N ASP A 23 -22.01 -2.94 -5.10
CA ASP A 23 -21.81 -4.29 -5.65
C ASP A 23 -22.50 -5.40 -4.86
N TYR A 24 -22.55 -5.25 -3.53
CA TYR A 24 -23.09 -6.26 -2.64
C TYR A 24 -23.86 -5.61 -1.51
N SER A 25 -24.99 -6.19 -1.12
CA SER A 25 -25.71 -5.77 0.07
C SER A 25 -25.99 -6.95 0.99
N LEU A 26 -25.74 -6.77 2.28
CA LEU A 26 -26.03 -7.74 3.32
C LEU A 26 -26.70 -7.03 4.48
N ALA A 27 -27.89 -7.51 4.86
CA ALA A 27 -28.68 -6.96 5.96
C ALA A 27 -28.86 -5.42 5.89
N GLY A 28 -29.04 -4.88 4.68
CA GLY A 28 -29.23 -3.44 4.45
C GLY A 28 -27.94 -2.61 4.41
N VAL A 29 -26.77 -3.21 4.61
CA VAL A 29 -25.48 -2.55 4.43
C VAL A 29 -24.96 -2.83 3.03
N THR A 30 -24.63 -1.77 2.32
CA THR A 30 -24.03 -1.83 0.99
C THR A 30 -22.50 -1.86 1.09
N TYR A 31 -21.90 -2.75 0.31
CA TYR A 31 -20.47 -2.90 0.09
C TYR A 31 -20.18 -2.65 -1.40
N TRP A 32 -19.11 -1.95 -1.80
CA TRP A 32 -17.94 -1.54 -1.01
C TRP A 32 -17.80 -0.03 -0.90
N SER A 33 -18.05 0.51 0.30
CA SER A 33 -17.85 1.94 0.60
C SER A 33 -16.37 2.28 0.76
N ASP A 34 -16.01 3.56 0.59
CA ASP A 34 -14.62 4.02 0.74
C ASP A 34 -14.09 3.77 2.16
N ASP A 35 -14.93 3.88 3.18
CA ASP A 35 -14.60 3.55 4.57
C ASP A 35 -14.20 2.07 4.72
N GLN A 36 -14.95 1.16 4.09
CA GLN A 36 -14.68 -0.27 4.14
C GLN A 36 -13.40 -0.59 3.36
N LEU A 37 -13.22 0.03 2.19
CA LEU A 37 -12.02 -0.12 1.38
C LEU A 37 -10.77 0.39 2.11
N GLN A 38 -10.86 1.54 2.77
CA GLN A 38 -9.77 2.04 3.60
C GLN A 38 -9.45 1.08 4.76
N ALA A 39 -10.47 0.49 5.40
CA ALA A 39 -10.25 -0.47 6.47
C ALA A 39 -9.51 -1.73 5.99
N VAL A 40 -9.73 -2.15 4.73
CA VAL A 40 -8.93 -3.22 4.10
C VAL A 40 -7.49 -2.76 3.89
N LEU A 41 -7.29 -1.57 3.30
CA LEU A 41 -5.95 -1.02 3.08
C LEU A 41 -5.15 -0.88 4.40
N ASP A 42 -5.79 -0.42 5.47
CA ASP A 42 -5.14 -0.25 6.77
C ASP A 42 -4.68 -1.56 7.42
N ARG A 43 -5.28 -2.71 7.06
CA ARG A 43 -4.77 -4.04 7.48
C ARG A 43 -3.46 -4.41 6.79
N HIS A 44 -3.22 -3.88 5.59
CA HIS A 44 -2.03 -4.15 4.76
C HIS A 44 -1.08 -2.95 4.72
N ARG A 45 -1.07 -2.15 5.80
CA ARG A 45 -0.18 -1.00 5.95
C ARG A 45 1.18 -1.44 6.47
N THR A 46 2.23 -0.92 5.83
CA THR A 46 3.60 -0.94 6.32
C THR A 46 3.98 0.43 6.88
N TYR A 47 4.48 0.45 8.12
CA TYR A 47 5.07 1.64 8.71
C TYR A 47 6.53 1.75 8.31
N VAL A 48 6.83 2.76 7.51
CA VAL A 48 8.20 3.12 7.12
C VAL A 48 8.70 4.13 8.13
N ARG A 49 9.82 3.85 8.78
CA ARG A 49 10.37 4.75 9.80
C ARG A 49 11.86 4.94 9.56
N ARG A 50 12.26 6.21 9.41
CA ARG A 50 13.64 6.63 9.14
C ARG A 50 14.35 5.71 8.15
N GLU A 51 13.68 5.44 7.04
CA GLU A 51 14.28 4.72 5.94
C GLU A 51 15.26 5.64 5.21
N GLU A 52 16.52 5.26 5.10
CA GLU A 52 17.48 5.99 4.28
C GLU A 52 17.06 5.97 2.81
N LEU A 53 16.96 7.15 2.19
CA LEU A 53 16.57 7.29 0.80
C LEU A 53 17.76 7.04 -0.12
N ALA A 54 17.56 6.20 -1.13
CA ALA A 54 18.52 6.04 -2.21
C ALA A 54 18.50 7.25 -3.13
N TYR A 55 19.63 7.61 -3.73
CA TYR A 55 19.72 8.74 -4.67
C TYR A 55 20.46 8.35 -5.94
N ILE A 56 20.20 9.11 -7.00
CA ILE A 56 20.94 9.01 -8.26
C ILE A 56 21.54 10.39 -8.56
N PRO A 57 22.88 10.53 -8.60
CA PRO A 57 23.49 11.83 -8.86
C PRO A 57 23.33 12.25 -10.33
N GLU A 58 22.94 13.50 -10.55
CA GLU A 58 22.97 14.15 -11.86
C GLU A 58 24.35 14.80 -12.07
N ARG A 59 25.03 14.50 -13.18
CA ARG A 59 26.35 15.09 -13.49
C ARG A 59 26.22 16.17 -14.56
N THR A 60 26.55 17.40 -14.17
CA THR A 60 26.58 18.55 -15.08
C THR A 60 27.89 19.30 -14.89
N GLY A 61 28.67 19.48 -15.97
CA GLY A 61 29.94 20.22 -15.92
C GLY A 61 31.02 19.62 -15.00
N GLY A 62 30.94 18.32 -14.68
CA GLY A 62 31.87 17.65 -13.76
C GLY A 62 31.47 17.71 -12.28
N THR A 63 30.41 18.45 -11.94
CA THR A 63 29.81 18.49 -10.60
C THR A 63 28.65 17.50 -10.51
N SER A 64 28.56 16.78 -9.39
CA SER A 64 27.42 15.91 -9.08
C SER A 64 26.39 16.67 -8.25
N TYR A 65 25.14 16.65 -8.68
CA TYR A 65 23.99 17.21 -7.98
C TYR A 65 23.04 16.11 -7.52
N TYR A 66 22.40 16.31 -6.37
CA TYR A 66 21.58 15.31 -5.70
C TYR A 66 20.17 15.88 -5.49
N TYR A 67 19.33 15.72 -6.51
CA TYR A 67 17.94 16.18 -6.51
C TYR A 67 16.94 15.03 -6.37
N ASP A 68 17.28 13.85 -6.90
CA ASP A 68 16.38 12.71 -7.06
C ASP A 68 16.64 11.65 -5.99
N TYR A 69 15.60 11.35 -5.22
CA TYR A 69 15.62 10.39 -4.12
C TYR A 69 14.49 9.37 -4.28
N PHE A 70 14.73 8.15 -3.79
CA PHE A 70 13.85 7.00 -3.94
C PHE A 70 13.75 6.24 -2.63
N SER A 71 12.52 5.94 -2.21
CA SER A 71 12.22 4.93 -1.21
C SER A 71 12.22 3.54 -1.84
N LYS A 72 12.55 2.52 -1.05
CA LYS A 72 12.36 1.10 -1.41
C LYS A 72 10.89 0.69 -1.40
N TYR A 73 10.04 1.47 -0.73
CA TYR A 73 8.61 1.25 -0.66
C TYR A 73 7.87 2.11 -1.68
N ARG A 74 6.63 1.72 -1.96
CA ARG A 74 5.73 2.34 -2.94
C ARG A 74 4.35 2.55 -2.31
N HIS A 75 3.44 3.17 -3.04
CA HIS A 75 2.04 3.34 -2.59
C HIS A 75 1.92 4.00 -1.21
N PHE A 76 2.56 5.15 -1.07
CA PHE A 76 2.46 5.94 0.15
C PHE A 76 1.13 6.66 0.25
N GLU A 77 0.64 6.80 1.47
CA GLU A 77 -0.45 7.72 1.77
C GLU A 77 0.01 9.16 1.54
N LEU A 78 -0.84 9.95 0.89
CA LEU A 78 -0.59 11.38 0.66
C LEU A 78 -0.48 12.11 2.01
N THR A 79 0.17 13.27 1.99
CA THR A 79 0.15 14.20 3.12
C THR A 79 -0.44 15.53 2.69
N ASP A 80 -1.41 16.00 3.46
CA ASP A 80 -1.81 17.38 3.56
C ASP A 80 -0.79 18.05 4.49
N GLY A 81 0.07 18.91 3.91
CA GLY A 81 1.30 19.42 4.51
C GLY A 81 1.19 19.75 6.00
N GLY A 82 2.13 19.22 6.79
CA GLY A 82 2.17 19.40 8.25
C GLY A 82 1.85 18.14 9.07
N THR A 83 1.52 17.01 8.43
CA THR A 83 1.25 15.73 9.11
C THR A 83 2.43 14.76 9.01
N ALA A 84 2.67 13.97 10.06
CA ALA A 84 3.71 12.93 10.11
C ALA A 84 3.40 11.68 9.25
N VAL A 85 2.51 11.81 8.25
CA VAL A 85 2.07 10.71 7.38
C VAL A 85 3.10 10.43 6.29
N PHE A 86 3.78 11.48 5.82
CA PHE A 86 4.92 11.39 4.92
C PHE A 86 5.90 12.52 5.26
N LEU A 87 7.00 12.17 5.91
CA LEU A 87 7.99 13.07 6.48
C LEU A 87 9.36 12.74 5.92
N VAL A 88 10.01 13.71 5.29
CA VAL A 88 11.42 13.62 4.93
C VAL A 88 12.24 14.41 5.94
N GLU A 89 13.22 13.76 6.54
CA GLU A 89 14.07 14.32 7.59
C GLU A 89 15.54 14.06 7.29
N ASP A 90 16.45 14.82 7.89
CA ASP A 90 17.88 14.56 7.76
C ASP A 90 18.46 13.71 8.91
N SER A 91 19.79 13.56 8.91
CA SER A 91 20.52 12.85 9.95
C SER A 91 20.28 13.39 11.36
N ASN A 92 19.95 14.67 11.49
CA ASN A 92 19.71 15.33 12.76
C ASN A 92 18.26 15.23 13.23
N GLY A 93 17.37 14.71 12.36
CA GLY A 93 15.93 14.63 12.62
C GLY A 93 15.18 15.91 12.27
N ASP A 94 15.82 16.84 11.55
CA ASP A 94 15.17 18.06 11.11
C ASP A 94 14.33 17.76 9.87
N ALA A 95 13.05 18.11 9.95
CA ALA A 95 12.09 17.93 8.85
C ALA A 95 12.40 18.86 7.68
N ARG A 96 12.45 18.31 6.46
CA ARG A 96 12.52 19.11 5.22
C ARG A 96 11.16 19.74 4.95
N ALA A 97 11.14 21.06 4.83
CA ALA A 97 9.94 21.81 4.51
C ALA A 97 9.28 21.27 3.23
N THR A 98 7.98 21.00 3.27
CA THR A 98 7.22 20.40 2.15
C THR A 98 7.20 21.26 0.88
N SER A 99 7.62 22.53 0.96
CA SER A 99 7.79 23.43 -0.18
C SER A 99 9.12 23.25 -0.92
N THR A 100 10.08 22.53 -0.35
CA THR A 100 11.43 22.34 -0.96
C THR A 100 11.55 21.06 -1.75
N TRP A 101 10.48 20.26 -1.81
CA TRP A 101 10.45 19.00 -2.55
C TRP A 101 9.04 18.67 -3.04
N THR A 102 8.97 17.82 -4.06
CA THR A 102 7.75 17.17 -4.51
C THR A 102 7.92 15.66 -4.41
N ALA A 103 6.82 14.93 -4.23
CA ALA A 103 6.85 13.48 -4.17
C ALA A 103 5.83 12.85 -5.12
N ASN A 104 6.24 11.77 -5.76
CA ASN A 104 5.35 10.80 -6.37
C ASN A 104 5.16 9.65 -5.38
N TYR A 105 4.04 9.70 -4.66
CA TYR A 105 3.67 8.74 -3.62
C TYR A 105 3.44 7.32 -4.17
N TRP A 106 3.11 7.18 -5.46
CA TRP A 106 2.96 5.88 -6.11
C TRP A 106 4.28 5.12 -6.17
N ASP A 107 5.33 5.81 -6.64
CA ASP A 107 6.64 5.19 -6.90
C ASP A 107 7.63 5.35 -5.74
N GLY A 108 7.29 6.12 -4.71
CA GLY A 108 8.22 6.44 -3.61
C GLY A 108 9.34 7.39 -4.04
N TYR A 109 9.11 8.19 -5.09
CA TYR A 109 10.09 9.12 -5.65
C TYR A 109 9.92 10.52 -5.06
N ILE A 110 11.04 11.18 -4.73
CA ILE A 110 11.10 12.51 -4.16
C ILE A 110 12.09 13.35 -4.96
N ARG A 111 11.66 14.52 -5.43
CA ARG A 111 12.47 15.51 -6.15
C ARG A 111 12.66 16.76 -5.28
N PHE A 112 13.90 17.14 -5.00
CA PHE A 112 14.22 18.39 -4.31
C PHE A 112 14.40 19.55 -5.28
N THR A 113 14.07 20.77 -4.83
CA THR A 113 14.28 22.01 -5.59
C THR A 113 15.71 22.53 -5.48
N THR A 114 16.46 22.12 -4.44
CA THR A 114 17.85 22.47 -4.22
C THR A 114 18.73 21.22 -4.07
N ASP A 115 20.00 21.37 -4.40
CA ASP A 115 20.98 20.28 -4.29
C ASP A 115 21.14 19.86 -2.82
N GLN A 116 21.08 18.55 -2.57
CA GLN A 116 21.17 17.95 -1.24
C GLN A 116 22.55 17.32 -0.99
N VAL A 117 23.58 17.74 -1.72
CA VAL A 117 24.95 17.26 -1.54
C VAL A 117 25.39 17.25 -0.07
N GLY A 118 26.02 16.15 0.36
CA GLY A 118 26.53 15.98 1.72
C GLY A 118 25.46 15.71 2.79
N THR A 119 24.19 15.55 2.41
CA THR A 119 23.09 15.27 3.32
C THR A 119 22.56 13.87 3.09
N VAL A 120 22.44 13.08 4.16
CA VAL A 120 21.68 11.83 4.14
C VAL A 120 20.23 12.14 4.53
N LEU A 121 19.29 11.69 3.72
CA LEU A 121 17.86 11.93 3.93
C LEU A 121 17.16 10.63 4.30
N TYR A 122 16.21 10.75 5.21
CA TYR A 122 15.41 9.67 5.75
C TYR A 122 13.93 9.93 5.50
N LEU A 123 13.18 8.87 5.20
CA LEU A 123 11.74 8.90 5.03
C LEU A 123 11.05 8.18 6.19
N THR A 124 10.04 8.83 6.77
CA THR A 124 9.07 8.24 7.67
C THR A 124 7.69 8.40 7.04
N GLY A 125 6.95 7.30 6.87
CA GLY A 125 5.61 7.38 6.31
C GLY A 125 4.84 6.07 6.31
N ARG A 126 3.66 6.08 5.69
CA ARG A 126 2.76 4.91 5.61
C ARG A 126 2.67 4.43 4.18
N SER A 127 3.22 3.24 3.93
CA SER A 127 3.13 2.54 2.64
C SER A 127 2.06 1.46 2.72
N TYR A 128 1.41 1.16 1.60
CA TYR A 128 0.27 0.24 1.54
C TYR A 128 0.50 -0.85 0.50
N ASP A 129 0.28 -2.11 0.89
CA ASP A 129 0.23 -3.21 -0.08
C ASP A 129 -1.17 -3.30 -0.71
N VAL A 130 -1.34 -2.55 -1.80
CA VAL A 130 -2.62 -2.49 -2.51
C VAL A 130 -2.95 -3.82 -3.21
N HIS A 131 -1.94 -4.62 -3.59
CA HIS A 131 -2.16 -5.93 -4.19
C HIS A 131 -2.72 -6.91 -3.15
N GLN A 132 -2.13 -6.97 -1.96
CA GLN A 132 -2.62 -7.83 -0.89
C GLN A 132 -4.03 -7.41 -0.42
N ALA A 133 -4.28 -6.10 -0.36
CA ALA A 133 -5.60 -5.56 -0.07
C ALA A 133 -6.64 -5.96 -1.15
N ALA A 134 -6.30 -5.84 -2.43
CA ALA A 134 -7.18 -6.27 -3.53
C ALA A 134 -7.46 -7.78 -3.49
N ALA A 135 -6.46 -8.61 -3.17
CA ALA A 135 -6.65 -10.04 -3.01
C ALA A 135 -7.65 -10.39 -1.90
N GLU A 136 -7.60 -9.68 -0.77
CA GLU A 136 -8.56 -9.87 0.32
C GLU A 136 -10.00 -9.52 -0.11
N VAL A 137 -10.18 -8.45 -0.88
CA VAL A 137 -11.49 -8.09 -1.43
C VAL A 137 -11.98 -9.18 -2.38
N TRP A 138 -11.12 -9.71 -3.25
CA TRP A 138 -11.47 -10.82 -4.16
C TRP A 138 -11.84 -12.11 -3.40
N ARG A 139 -11.14 -12.44 -2.31
CA ARG A 139 -11.52 -13.56 -1.43
C ARG A 139 -12.88 -13.33 -0.77
N THR A 140 -13.16 -12.11 -0.35
CA THR A 140 -14.46 -11.75 0.24
C THR A 140 -15.58 -11.88 -0.79
N LYS A 141 -15.34 -11.41 -2.04
CA LYS A 141 -16.27 -11.63 -3.16
C LYS A 141 -16.50 -13.13 -3.40
N ALA A 142 -15.46 -13.96 -3.39
CA ALA A 142 -15.61 -15.42 -3.52
C ALA A 142 -16.47 -16.03 -2.40
N ALA A 143 -16.26 -15.59 -1.15
CA ALA A 143 -17.06 -16.02 -0.01
C ALA A 143 -18.54 -15.65 -0.18
N ASN A 144 -18.83 -14.41 -0.59
CA ASN A 144 -20.20 -13.95 -0.85
C ASN A 144 -20.86 -14.81 -1.94
N VAL A 145 -20.16 -15.08 -3.04
CA VAL A 145 -20.64 -15.90 -4.15
C VAL A 145 -20.93 -17.33 -3.71
N SER A 146 -20.12 -17.89 -2.82
CA SER A 146 -20.33 -19.25 -2.30
C SER A 146 -21.63 -19.42 -1.53
N ALA A 147 -22.13 -18.34 -0.89
CA ALA A 147 -23.35 -18.34 -0.11
C ALA A 147 -24.64 -18.30 -0.97
N TYR A 148 -24.56 -17.94 -2.25
CA TYR A 148 -25.72 -17.88 -3.14
C TYR A 148 -26.06 -19.26 -3.75
N TYR A 149 -27.33 -19.51 -4.03
CA TYR A 149 -27.76 -20.71 -4.76
C TYR A 149 -27.53 -20.58 -6.27
N SER A 150 -27.13 -21.66 -6.94
CA SER A 150 -27.06 -21.72 -8.40
C SER A 150 -28.46 -21.91 -8.99
N PHE A 151 -28.85 -21.06 -9.95
CA PHE A 151 -30.13 -21.15 -10.63
C PHE A 151 -29.93 -21.19 -12.15
N SER A 152 -30.70 -22.05 -12.84
CA SER A 152 -30.68 -22.22 -14.29
C SER A 152 -32.11 -22.04 -14.79
N ALA A 153 -32.35 -21.06 -15.67
CA ALA A 153 -33.64 -20.86 -16.31
C ALA A 153 -33.46 -20.37 -17.77
N ASP A 154 -34.34 -20.84 -18.65
CA ASP A 154 -34.50 -20.40 -20.05
C ASP A 154 -33.18 -20.18 -20.83
N GLY A 155 -32.33 -21.22 -20.87
CA GLY A 155 -31.18 -21.26 -21.78
C GLY A 155 -29.99 -20.34 -21.41
N GLN A 156 -30.11 -19.53 -20.36
CA GLN A 156 -28.99 -18.78 -19.79
C GLN A 156 -28.53 -19.43 -18.49
N ARG A 157 -27.29 -19.92 -18.51
CA ARG A 157 -26.64 -20.54 -17.35
C ARG A 157 -25.64 -19.54 -16.79
N LEU A 158 -25.97 -18.92 -15.65
CA LEU A 158 -25.01 -18.16 -14.86
C LEU A 158 -24.36 -19.12 -13.88
N ASP A 159 -23.23 -19.72 -14.28
CA ASP A 159 -22.49 -20.64 -13.45
C ASP A 159 -21.81 -19.89 -12.30
N ARG A 160 -22.43 -19.92 -11.12
CA ARG A 160 -21.83 -19.50 -9.84
C ARG A 160 -20.41 -20.06 -9.67
N SER A 161 -20.20 -21.30 -10.13
CA SER A 161 -18.89 -21.95 -10.10
C SER A 161 -17.85 -21.17 -10.90
N ASP A 162 -18.21 -20.64 -12.06
CA ASP A 162 -17.30 -19.91 -12.93
C ASP A 162 -16.92 -18.57 -12.32
N TRP A 163 -17.89 -17.87 -11.74
CA TRP A 163 -17.64 -16.61 -11.03
C TRP A 163 -16.82 -16.83 -9.75
N TYR A 164 -17.09 -17.88 -8.98
CA TYR A 164 -16.26 -18.27 -7.83
C TYR A 164 -14.82 -18.57 -8.27
N ARG A 165 -14.63 -19.36 -9.32
CA ARG A 165 -13.29 -19.66 -9.87
C ARG A 165 -12.59 -18.39 -10.33
N HIS A 166 -13.29 -17.45 -10.95
CA HIS A 166 -12.75 -16.16 -11.35
C HIS A 166 -12.27 -15.36 -10.14
N CYS A 167 -13.10 -15.19 -9.10
CA CYS A 167 -12.71 -14.48 -7.88
C CYS A 167 -11.48 -15.10 -7.21
N VAL A 168 -11.42 -16.43 -7.11
CA VAL A 168 -10.26 -17.13 -6.54
C VAL A 168 -9.01 -16.96 -7.42
N ALA A 169 -9.15 -16.96 -8.75
CA ALA A 169 -8.03 -16.73 -9.66
C ALA A 169 -7.47 -15.30 -9.54
N GLN A 170 -8.34 -14.29 -9.46
CA GLN A 170 -7.94 -12.89 -9.26
C GLN A 170 -7.26 -12.68 -7.89
N ALA A 171 -7.77 -13.32 -6.83
CA ALA A 171 -7.11 -13.29 -5.52
C ALA A 171 -5.67 -13.85 -5.61
N LYS A 172 -5.48 -15.01 -6.25
CA LYS A 172 -4.15 -15.61 -6.43
C LYS A 172 -3.22 -14.75 -7.29
N TYR A 173 -3.74 -14.12 -8.34
CA TYR A 173 -2.96 -13.22 -9.18
C TYR A 173 -2.38 -12.06 -8.36
N HIS A 174 -3.24 -11.41 -7.57
CA HIS A 174 -2.82 -10.29 -6.72
C HIS A 174 -1.91 -10.73 -5.57
N GLU A 175 -2.16 -11.88 -4.96
CA GLU A 175 -1.24 -12.47 -3.96
C GLU A 175 0.16 -12.74 -4.53
N GLY A 176 0.25 -13.16 -5.80
CA GLY A 176 1.54 -13.37 -6.47
C GLY A 176 2.30 -12.08 -6.79
N GLN A 177 1.63 -10.92 -6.78
CA GLN A 177 2.22 -9.60 -6.98
C GLN A 177 2.42 -8.83 -5.66
N ALA A 178 1.86 -9.33 -4.57
CA ALA A 178 1.99 -8.72 -3.25
C ALA A 178 3.41 -8.88 -2.69
N THR A 179 3.76 -8.00 -1.76
CA THR A 179 5.03 -8.01 -1.06
C THR A 179 5.15 -9.31 -0.25
N PRO A 180 6.29 -10.02 -0.29
CA PRO A 180 6.43 -11.26 0.46
C PRO A 180 6.33 -11.01 1.96
N MET A 181 5.40 -11.70 2.62
CA MET A 181 5.25 -11.67 4.06
C MET A 181 6.42 -12.43 4.72
N MET A 182 7.33 -11.70 5.37
CA MET A 182 8.38 -12.31 6.17
C MET A 182 7.84 -12.64 7.57
N VAL A 183 7.64 -13.93 7.83
CA VAL A 183 7.33 -14.43 9.18
C VAL A 183 8.65 -14.74 9.87
N ASN A 184 8.98 -13.98 10.92
CA ASN A 184 10.11 -14.34 11.77
C ASN A 184 9.69 -15.51 12.67
N LEU A 185 10.14 -16.74 12.33
CA LEU A 185 10.04 -17.84 13.28
C LEU A 185 11.06 -17.61 14.39
N VAL A 186 10.62 -17.01 15.49
CA VAL A 186 11.38 -17.01 16.73
C VAL A 186 11.41 -18.46 17.21
N ARG A 187 12.61 -19.04 17.28
CA ARG A 187 12.82 -20.36 17.87
C ARG A 187 12.84 -20.17 19.39
N GLU A 188 11.85 -20.73 20.09
CA GLU A 188 11.65 -20.55 21.54
C GLU A 188 12.75 -21.20 22.42
N ASP A 189 13.78 -21.83 21.84
CA ASP A 189 14.84 -22.55 22.55
C ASP A 189 16.23 -21.87 22.51
N ALA A 190 16.32 -20.65 21.97
CA ALA A 190 17.58 -19.91 21.96
C ALA A 190 17.79 -19.19 23.31
N PRO A 191 18.80 -19.57 24.11
CA PRO A 191 19.11 -18.86 25.34
C PRO A 191 19.49 -17.42 25.01
N GLU A 192 18.77 -16.49 25.62
CA GLU A 192 19.09 -15.08 25.70
C GLU A 192 20.54 -14.89 26.16
N TRP A 193 21.39 -14.46 25.20
CA TRP A 193 22.78 -14.13 25.47
C TRP A 193 22.81 -12.85 26.31
N GLY A 194 22.88 -12.99 27.63
CA GLY A 194 22.92 -11.82 28.50
C GLY A 194 23.16 -12.03 29.99
N GLU A 195 23.01 -13.24 30.54
CA GLU A 195 23.25 -13.44 31.98
C GLU A 195 24.22 -14.59 32.24
N ARG A 196 25.44 -14.21 32.62
CA ARG A 196 26.40 -15.03 33.38
C ARG A 196 27.11 -14.13 34.41
N PRO A 197 27.53 -14.72 35.54
CA PRO A 197 27.23 -14.30 36.91
C PRO A 197 28.00 -13.10 37.45
#